data_AF-A0A8B6EL34-F1
#
_entry.id   AF-A0A8B6EL34-F1
#
_cell.length_a   1.000
_cell.length_b   1.000
_cell.length_c   1.000
_cell.angle_alpha   90.00
_cell.angle_beta   90.00
_cell.angle_gamma   90.00
#
_symmetry.space_group_name_H-M   'P 1'
#
loop_
_entity.id
_entity.type
_entity.pdbx_description
1 polymer ?
#
loop_
_entity_poly.entity_id
_entity_poly.type
_entity_poly.pdbx_seq_one_letter_code
_entity_poly.pdbx_strand_id
1 'polypeptide(L)'
;MTELVSSGSAHKMSTSHKRGELEKQINEKRILEHELKQMKKGQSAYKQQTNSHIFFKEDVTKVFSECKKSLDELIEEYKQCELDEETTEEGGDADTLNF
;
A
#
# COMPACT_ATOMS: atom_id res chain seq x y z
N MET A 1 -21.02 1.61 35.28
CA MET A 1 -19.97 0.59 35.06
C MET A 1 -19.81 0.45 33.56
N THR A 2 -18.80 1.11 33.00
CA THR A 2 -18.43 0.99 31.59
C THR A 2 -17.51 -0.22 31.45
N GLU A 3 -17.99 -1.29 30.83
CA GLU A 3 -17.13 -2.38 30.39
C GLU A 3 -16.50 -2.02 29.04
N LEU A 4 -15.17 -2.13 29.00
CA LEU A 4 -14.29 -1.64 27.97
C LEU A 4 -13.27 -2.76 27.74
N VAL A 5 -13.54 -3.70 26.84
CA VAL A 5 -12.54 -4.56 26.18
C VAL A 5 -13.19 -5.40 25.06
N SER A 6 -13.05 -4.98 23.81
CA SER A 6 -13.19 -5.85 22.62
C SER A 6 -12.55 -5.25 21.35
N SER A 7 -11.52 -4.41 21.47
CA SER A 7 -10.94 -3.68 20.33
C SER A 7 -9.76 -4.37 19.63
N GLY A 8 -9.11 -5.37 20.26
CA GLY A 8 -7.88 -5.97 19.71
C GLY A 8 -8.07 -6.86 18.48
N SER A 9 -9.21 -7.56 18.36
CA SER A 9 -9.43 -8.52 17.26
C SER A 9 -9.87 -7.87 15.95
N ALA A 10 -10.70 -6.82 16.02
CA ALA A 10 -11.14 -6.07 14.84
C ALA A 10 -9.99 -5.25 14.21
N HIS A 11 -9.06 -4.76 15.04
CA HIS A 11 -7.91 -3.99 14.58
C HIS A 11 -6.93 -4.85 13.76
N LYS A 12 -6.57 -6.05 14.24
CA LYS A 12 -5.72 -7.01 13.51
C LYS A 12 -6.32 -7.50 12.18
N MET A 13 -7.64 -7.69 12.11
CA MET A 13 -8.30 -8.07 10.85
C MET A 13 -8.21 -6.94 9.82
N SER A 14 -8.36 -5.69 10.27
CA SER A 14 -8.29 -4.50 9.42
C SER A 14 -6.90 -4.25 8.85
N THR A 15 -5.83 -4.48 9.62
CA THR A 15 -4.44 -4.30 9.15
C THR A 15 -4.05 -5.36 8.12
N SER A 16 -4.42 -6.62 8.36
CA SER A 16 -4.19 -7.73 7.42
C SER A 16 -4.88 -7.51 6.07
N HIS A 17 -6.14 -7.06 6.07
CA HIS A 17 -6.85 -6.69 4.84
C HIS A 17 -6.20 -5.52 4.10
N LYS A 18 -5.78 -4.48 4.83
CA LYS A 18 -5.06 -3.34 4.26
C LYS A 18 -3.75 -3.78 3.61
N ARG A 19 -3.00 -4.65 4.29
CA ARG A 19 -1.72 -5.20 3.80
C ARG A 19 -1.89 -6.00 2.53
N GLY A 20 -2.90 -6.87 2.46
CA GLY A 20 -3.20 -7.65 1.25
C GLY A 20 -3.57 -6.77 0.05
N GLU A 21 -4.31 -5.68 0.28
CA GLU A 21 -4.64 -4.72 -0.78
C GLU A 21 -3.41 -3.92 -1.23
N LEU A 22 -2.53 -3.51 -0.30
CA LEU A 22 -1.25 -2.87 -0.64
C LEU A 22 -0.34 -3.80 -1.46
N GLU A 23 -0.22 -5.07 -1.07
CA GLU A 23 0.57 -6.06 -1.81
C GLU A 23 0.06 -6.23 -3.25
N LYS A 24 -1.26 -6.33 -3.41
CA LYS A 24 -1.91 -6.42 -4.72
C LYS A 24 -1.59 -5.18 -5.56
N GLN A 25 -1.76 -3.97 -5.01
CA GLN A 25 -1.45 -2.73 -5.73
C GLN A 25 0.03 -2.61 -6.10
N ILE A 26 0.94 -3.01 -5.22
CA ILE A 26 2.39 -3.06 -5.49
C ILE A 26 2.68 -3.97 -6.68
N ASN A 27 2.09 -5.17 -6.71
CA ASN A 27 2.30 -6.12 -7.79
C ASN A 27 1.75 -5.59 -9.13
N GLU A 28 0.55 -5.00 -9.14
CA GLU A 28 0.00 -4.35 -10.32
C GLU A 28 0.90 -3.20 -10.83
N LYS A 29 1.43 -2.38 -9.93
CA LYS A 29 2.34 -1.28 -10.26
C LYS A 29 3.68 -1.76 -10.80
N ARG A 30 4.23 -2.87 -10.30
CA ARG A 30 5.46 -3.49 -10.85
C ARG A 30 5.27 -3.99 -12.27
N ILE A 31 4.11 -4.61 -12.55
CA ILE A 31 3.76 -5.04 -13.91
C ILE A 31 3.70 -3.81 -14.83
N LEU A 32 3.00 -2.76 -14.41
CA LEU A 32 2.89 -1.52 -15.19
C LEU A 32 4.26 -0.87 -15.43
N GLU A 33 5.11 -0.78 -14.41
CA GLU A 33 6.48 -0.26 -14.56
C GLU A 33 7.27 -1.06 -15.61
N HIS A 34 7.18 -2.40 -15.53
CA HIS A 34 7.83 -3.29 -16.48
C HIS A 34 7.31 -3.06 -17.92
N GLU A 35 6.00 -2.98 -18.12
CA GLU A 35 5.39 -2.72 -19.42
C GLU A 35 5.81 -1.36 -20.00
N LEU A 36 5.75 -0.30 -19.19
CA LEU A 36 6.17 1.04 -19.60
C LEU A 36 7.66 1.07 -20.00
N LYS A 37 8.51 0.30 -19.32
CA LYS A 37 9.94 0.17 -19.64
C LYS A 37 10.17 -0.54 -20.99
N GLN A 38 9.30 -1.46 -21.37
CA GLN A 38 9.38 -2.18 -22.65
C GLN A 38 8.78 -1.39 -23.83
N MET A 39 8.11 -0.27 -23.58
CA MET A 39 7.56 0.57 -24.65
C MET A 39 8.67 1.09 -25.57
N LYS A 40 8.42 1.06 -26.88
CA LYS A 40 9.33 1.59 -27.88
C LYS A 40 9.36 3.12 -27.81
N LYS A 41 10.51 3.70 -28.14
CA LYS A 41 10.66 5.16 -28.27
C LYS A 41 9.62 5.72 -29.26
N GLY A 42 8.93 6.78 -28.86
CA GLY A 42 7.91 7.44 -29.67
C GLY A 42 6.48 6.88 -29.52
N GLN A 43 6.27 5.80 -28.76
CA GLN A 43 4.93 5.40 -28.37
C GLN A 43 4.35 6.40 -27.36
N SER A 44 3.04 6.58 -27.39
CA SER A 44 2.32 7.46 -26.46
C SER A 44 1.59 6.63 -25.42
N ALA A 45 1.63 7.07 -24.16
CA ALA A 45 0.80 6.52 -23.12
C ALA A 45 -0.54 7.27 -23.07
N TYR A 46 -1.60 6.56 -22.68
CA TYR A 46 -2.91 7.15 -22.44
C TYR A 46 -3.32 6.87 -21.00
N LYS A 47 -3.55 7.92 -20.22
CA LYS A 47 -3.99 7.81 -18.83
C LYS A 47 -5.48 8.05 -18.74
N GLN A 48 -6.18 7.13 -18.11
CA GLN A 48 -7.61 7.28 -17.85
C GLN A 48 -7.84 8.29 -16.72
N GLN A 49 -8.79 9.19 -16.90
CA GLN A 49 -9.25 10.09 -15.84
C GLN A 49 -10.14 9.32 -14.86
N THR A 50 -9.92 9.52 -13.56
CA THR A 50 -10.70 8.88 -12.49
C THR A 50 -12.20 9.10 -12.66
N ASN A 51 -12.99 8.04 -12.46
CA ASN A 51 -14.46 8.05 -12.56
C ASN A 51 -15.01 8.38 -13.96
N SER A 52 -14.22 8.19 -15.02
CA SER A 52 -14.69 8.39 -16.40
C SER A 52 -14.01 7.43 -17.37
N HIS A 53 -14.53 7.32 -18.60
CA HIS A 53 -13.87 6.61 -19.69
C HIS A 53 -13.08 7.55 -20.61
N ILE A 54 -12.64 8.71 -20.09
CA ILE A 54 -11.84 9.68 -20.83
C ILE A 54 -10.36 9.34 -20.65
N PHE A 55 -9.62 9.36 -21.76
CA PHE A 55 -8.18 9.08 -21.78
C PHE A 55 -7.41 10.29 -22.30
N PHE A 56 -6.41 10.73 -21.54
CA PHE A 56 -5.50 11.78 -21.96
C PHE A 56 -4.20 11.19 -22.45
N LYS A 57 -3.75 11.68 -23.61
CA LYS A 57 -2.41 11.39 -24.12
C LYS A 57 -1.39 12.02 -23.16
N GLU A 58 -0.42 11.24 -22.73
CA GLU A 58 0.61 11.67 -21.79
C GLU A 58 1.98 11.16 -22.24
N ASP A 59 3.02 11.89 -21.84
CA ASP A 59 4.40 11.48 -22.09
C ASP A 59 4.74 10.19 -21.31
N VAL A 60 5.32 9.21 -22.00
CA VAL A 60 5.68 7.91 -21.40
C VAL A 60 6.66 8.09 -20.24
N THR A 61 7.61 9.03 -20.34
CA THR A 61 8.57 9.29 -19.26
C THR A 61 7.88 9.84 -18.02
N LYS A 62 6.89 10.72 -18.20
CA LYS A 62 6.08 11.24 -17.09
C LYS A 62 5.26 10.15 -16.44
N VAL A 63 4.55 9.33 -17.23
CA VAL A 63 3.77 8.19 -16.70
C VAL A 63 4.67 7.18 -15.98
N PHE A 64 5.87 6.92 -16.50
CA PHE A 64 6.85 6.04 -15.88
C PHE A 64 7.37 6.59 -14.54
N SER A 65 7.72 7.87 -14.49
CA SER A 65 8.15 8.54 -13.24
C SER A 65 7.03 8.56 -12.19
N GLU A 66 5.79 8.84 -12.59
CA GLU A 66 4.63 8.75 -11.70
C GLU A 66 4.42 7.32 -11.18
N CYS A 67 4.55 6.31 -12.06
CA CYS A 67 4.42 4.90 -11.68
C CYS A 67 5.45 4.51 -10.62
N LYS A 68 6.72 4.94 -10.79
CA LYS A 68 7.78 4.70 -9.81
C LYS A 68 7.51 5.38 -8.48
N LYS A 69 7.16 6.67 -8.51
CA LYS A 69 6.85 7.42 -7.29
C LYS A 69 5.72 6.77 -6.49
N SER A 70 4.64 6.38 -7.17
CA SER A 70 3.53 5.67 -6.50
C SER A 70 3.93 4.28 -6.01
N LEU A 71 4.80 3.56 -6.72
CA LEU A 71 5.29 2.26 -6.27
C LEU A 71 6.13 2.40 -4.99
N ASP A 72 7.01 3.41 -4.93
CA ASP A 72 7.84 3.69 -3.76
C ASP A 72 6.95 4.06 -2.54
N GLU A 73 5.96 4.93 -2.72
CA GLU A 73 4.99 5.31 -1.68
C GLU A 73 4.21 4.09 -1.15
N LEU A 74 3.74 3.20 -2.03
CA LEU A 74 3.02 1.98 -1.62
C LEU A 74 3.92 1.00 -0.84
N ILE A 75 5.19 0.87 -1.24
CA ILE A 75 6.15 0.02 -0.53
C ILE A 75 6.45 0.58 0.86
N GLU A 76 6.57 1.90 1.00
CA GLU A 76 6.72 2.55 2.31
C GLU A 76 5.49 2.32 3.19
N GLU A 77 4.28 2.49 2.65
CA GLU A 77 3.04 2.25 3.40
C GLU A 77 2.90 0.78 3.83
N TYR A 78 3.27 -0.15 2.95
CA TYR A 78 3.27 -1.58 3.26
C TYR A 78 4.21 -1.90 4.43
N LYS A 79 5.46 -1.37 4.40
CA LYS A 79 6.43 -1.57 5.48
C LYS A 79 5.96 -0.94 6.79
N GLN A 80 5.33 0.24 6.72
CA GLN A 80 4.78 0.87 7.92
C GLN A 80 3.69 0.00 8.54
N CYS A 81 2.84 -0.64 7.71
CA CYS A 81 1.84 -1.59 8.21
C CYS A 81 2.48 -2.81 8.91
N GLU A 82 3.67 -3.27 8.50
CA GLU A 82 4.40 -4.35 9.19
C GLU A 82 4.93 -3.89 10.56
N LEU A 83 5.48 -2.67 10.66
CA LEU A 83 5.98 -2.10 11.91
C LEU A 83 4.86 -1.85 12.94
N ASP A 84 3.71 -1.39 12.48
CA ASP A 84 2.53 -1.15 13.33
C ASP A 84 1.99 -2.49 13.89
N GLU A 85 2.15 -3.60 13.17
CA GLU A 85 1.81 -4.95 13.66
C GLU A 85 2.77 -5.41 14.76
N GLU A 86 4.09 -5.16 14.62
CA GLU A 86 5.12 -5.58 15.56
C GLU A 86 5.05 -4.81 16.90
N THR A 87 4.81 -3.49 16.84
CA THR A 87 4.69 -2.65 18.05
C THR A 87 3.44 -2.91 18.89
N THR A 88 2.42 -3.54 18.32
CA THR A 88 1.22 -3.94 19.07
C THR A 88 1.43 -5.25 19.84
N GLU A 89 2.49 -6.01 19.56
CA GLU A 89 2.78 -7.30 20.21
C GLU A 89 3.73 -7.20 21.41
N GLU A 90 4.52 -6.13 21.56
CA GLU A 90 5.51 -6.00 22.66
C GLU A 90 4.98 -5.38 23.98
N GLY A 91 3.68 -5.08 24.09
CA GLY A 91 3.10 -4.42 25.28
C GLY A 91 2.54 -5.35 26.38
N GLY A 92 2.78 -6.67 26.29
CA GLY A 92 1.94 -7.69 26.95
C GLY A 92 2.49 -8.48 28.12
N ASP A 93 3.74 -8.27 28.58
CA ASP A 93 4.33 -9.10 29.66
C ASP A 93 5.11 -8.25 30.68
N ALA A 94 4.39 -7.54 31.55
CA ALA A 94 4.97 -7.00 32.78
C ALA A 94 3.98 -7.13 33.95
N ASP A 95 3.48 -8.34 34.17
CA ASP A 95 2.76 -8.68 35.40
C ASP A 95 3.72 -9.13 36.52
N THR A 96 3.62 -8.41 37.65
CA THR A 96 3.84 -8.85 39.04
C THR A 96 5.27 -9.17 39.53
N LEU A 97 5.96 -8.13 40.00
CA LEU A 97 6.80 -8.27 41.21
C LEU A 97 5.87 -8.33 42.44
N ASN A 98 5.74 -9.54 42.98
CA ASN A 98 5.00 -9.83 44.20
C ASN A 98 5.74 -9.20 45.42
N PHE A 99 4.95 -8.63 46.33
CA PHE A 99 5.39 -8.04 47.61
C PHE A 99 5.93 -9.10 48.58
#